data_AF-A0A5B6YS50-F1
#
_entry.id   AF-A0A5B6YS50-F1
#
_cell.length_a   1.000
_cell.length_b   1.000
_cell.length_c   1.000
_cell.angle_alpha   90.00
_cell.angle_beta   90.00
_cell.angle_gamma   90.00
#
_symmetry.space_group_name_H-M   'P 1'
#
loop_
_entity.id
_entity.type
_entity.pdbx_description
1 polymer ?
#
loop_
_entity_poly.entity_id
_entity_poly.type
_entity_poly.pdbx_seq_one_letter_code
_entity_poly.pdbx_strand_id
1 'polypeptide(L)'
;MKNTLFKSSGPFGGKEGCQWDDGIYTTIRQLIIYSSSVIENIQIEYDEKGRSDWSKKHGESESGMINTVKLDYPGEYLRSITGHYSTKNQDIIVFSLTIESNRRTYGPFGTEEGDCFKFPPTTGNKIIGFHGSSGYYLNSIGAYFQPILDPSELITTEPFGGRGGNQWDDGIYTTIRQLIIFSSAAIDSIQIEYDEKGESKWSNRSGRKIGTKSTIKLDYPGEFLISVSGYFFNHHLKIVESLTIESNRSTYGPFGPQDETYFKFPSTSSGKIIGFHGRSGRYIDSIGAYIKPILDPGETTCHISPFGGVGGSSWDDGVHSTIRKLIIFTSEVISSIQIEYDDKGQSNWSETHGSERGTRNTVTLDYPNEFILLVSGHLHVESSLIVVGSLKFESNKGTYGPFGTEAGRFFKFPSISGKIIGFHGRCSDNLDSIGAYFEPLPNP
;
A
#
# COMPACT_ATOMS: atom_id res chain seq x y z
N MET A 1 5.47 8.04 20.54
CA MET A 1 4.84 9.09 19.69
C MET A 1 4.72 8.50 18.30
N LYS A 2 3.51 8.40 17.74
CA LYS A 2 3.27 7.75 16.44
C LYS A 2 3.76 8.70 15.32
N ASN A 3 4.67 8.23 14.47
CA ASN A 3 5.15 9.00 13.31
C ASN A 3 4.03 9.00 12.25
N THR A 4 3.24 10.07 12.21
CA THR A 4 2.33 10.31 11.07
C THR A 4 3.22 10.49 9.83
N LEU A 5 3.01 9.70 8.77
CA LEU A 5 3.75 9.84 7.51
C LEU A 5 3.12 10.97 6.69
N PHE A 6 3.86 12.06 6.51
CA PHE A 6 3.51 13.21 5.69
C PHE A 6 4.72 13.64 4.85
N LYS A 7 4.49 14.12 3.62
CA LYS A 7 5.51 14.79 2.82
C LYS A 7 5.41 16.30 3.07
N SER A 8 6.52 17.02 3.11
CA SER A 8 6.53 18.49 3.15
C SER A 8 6.89 19.03 1.77
N SER A 9 6.27 20.14 1.35
CA SER A 9 6.63 20.87 0.13
C SER A 9 6.69 22.37 0.40
N GLY A 10 7.67 23.03 -0.22
CA GLY A 10 7.97 24.43 0.05
C GLY A 10 8.89 24.61 1.28
N PRO A 11 8.87 25.78 1.93
CA PRO A 11 8.01 26.91 1.62
C PRO A 11 8.41 27.62 0.33
N PHE A 12 7.43 28.14 -0.40
CA PHE A 12 7.61 28.98 -1.59
C PHE A 12 7.43 30.45 -1.19
N GLY A 13 8.35 31.32 -1.63
CA GLY A 13 8.40 32.72 -1.25
C GLY A 13 9.72 33.13 -0.59
N GLY A 14 9.66 34.14 0.26
CA GLY A 14 10.80 34.74 0.94
C GLY A 14 11.30 33.99 2.16
N LYS A 15 12.55 34.25 2.56
CA LYS A 15 13.13 33.74 3.82
C LYS A 15 13.01 34.75 4.96
N GLU A 16 12.53 35.94 4.66
CA GLU A 16 12.30 37.02 5.60
C GLU A 16 11.13 36.70 6.56
N GLY A 17 11.06 37.45 7.66
CA GLY A 17 10.04 37.26 8.70
C GLY A 17 10.34 36.15 9.71
N CYS A 18 9.38 35.90 10.60
CA CYS A 18 9.45 34.82 11.57
C CYS A 18 8.96 33.52 10.94
N GLN A 19 9.73 32.44 11.13
CA GLN A 19 9.32 31.09 10.72
C GLN A 19 8.17 30.61 11.61
N TRP A 20 7.22 29.92 11.00
CA TRP A 20 6.08 29.31 11.67
C TRP A 20 5.78 27.93 11.08
N ASP A 21 5.25 27.07 11.92
CA ASP A 21 4.86 25.70 11.60
C ASP A 21 3.68 25.37 12.52
N ASP A 22 2.50 25.15 11.93
CA ASP A 22 1.30 24.83 12.69
C ASP A 22 1.28 23.36 13.15
N GLY A 23 2.17 22.53 12.62
CA GLY A 23 2.18 21.09 12.83
C GLY A 23 1.26 20.34 11.87
N ILE A 24 0.86 19.14 12.29
CA ILE A 24 0.14 18.17 11.46
C ILE A 24 -1.17 17.81 12.11
N TYR A 25 -2.22 17.82 11.29
CA TYR A 25 -3.58 17.58 11.71
C TYR A 25 -4.22 16.45 10.90
N THR A 26 -5.47 16.10 11.22
CA THR A 26 -6.23 15.11 10.46
C THR A 26 -6.68 15.66 9.11
N THR A 27 -7.17 16.91 9.06
CA THR A 27 -7.49 17.65 7.82
C THR A 27 -7.68 19.15 8.12
N ILE A 28 -8.09 19.92 7.12
CA ILE A 28 -8.40 21.34 7.22
C ILE A 28 -9.91 21.52 7.08
N ARG A 29 -10.52 22.38 7.91
CA ARG A 29 -11.95 22.71 7.85
C ARG A 29 -12.19 24.00 7.07
N GLN A 30 -11.36 25.01 7.32
CA GLN A 30 -11.49 26.31 6.66
C GLN A 30 -10.19 27.12 6.72
N LEU A 31 -10.10 28.11 5.84
CA LEU A 31 -9.03 29.10 5.79
C LEU A 31 -9.64 30.49 5.75
N ILE A 32 -9.08 31.41 6.53
CA ILE A 32 -9.34 32.84 6.48
C ILE A 32 -8.12 33.49 5.88
N ILE A 33 -8.27 34.13 4.73
CA ILE A 33 -7.20 34.78 3.98
C ILE A 33 -7.52 36.26 3.89
N TYR A 34 -6.65 37.10 4.45
CA TYR A 34 -6.70 38.55 4.24
C TYR A 34 -5.82 38.88 3.04
N SER A 35 -6.42 39.49 2.02
CA SER A 35 -5.70 39.83 0.79
C SER A 35 -6.10 41.18 0.23
N SER A 36 -5.12 41.91 -0.30
CA SER A 36 -5.31 43.11 -1.12
C SER A 36 -4.59 42.93 -2.45
N SER A 37 -3.51 43.66 -2.71
CA SER A 37 -2.58 43.33 -3.81
C SER A 37 -1.64 42.18 -3.46
N VAL A 38 -1.47 41.88 -2.15
CA VAL A 38 -0.66 40.79 -1.61
C VAL A 38 -1.47 39.97 -0.61
N ILE A 39 -0.93 38.82 -0.18
CA ILE A 39 -1.47 38.07 0.96
C ILE A 39 -0.96 38.71 2.26
N GLU A 40 -1.88 39.29 3.02
CA GLU A 40 -1.55 40.04 4.22
C GLU A 40 -1.41 39.12 5.43
N ASN A 41 -2.41 38.28 5.67
CA ASN A 41 -2.31 37.20 6.64
C ASN A 41 -3.18 36.00 6.26
N ILE A 42 -2.86 34.86 6.85
CA ILE A 42 -3.64 33.64 6.76
C ILE A 42 -3.87 33.04 8.15
N GLN A 43 -5.06 32.50 8.37
CA GLN A 43 -5.42 31.73 9.55
C GLN A 43 -6.17 30.47 9.12
N ILE A 44 -5.85 29.33 9.73
CA ILE A 44 -6.38 28.03 9.32
C ILE A 44 -7.10 27.39 10.50
N GLU A 45 -8.28 26.84 10.24
CA GLU A 45 -8.94 25.93 11.16
C GLU A 45 -8.66 24.49 10.71
N TYR A 46 -8.00 23.75 11.58
CA TYR A 46 -7.69 22.34 11.41
C TYR A 46 -8.72 21.44 12.11
N ASP A 47 -8.77 20.20 11.68
CA ASP A 47 -9.41 19.10 12.39
C ASP A 47 -8.34 18.19 13.00
N GLU A 48 -8.38 18.02 14.33
CA GLU A 48 -7.58 17.04 15.04
C GLU A 48 -8.50 15.96 15.62
N LYS A 49 -8.62 14.83 14.92
CA LYS A 49 -9.44 13.68 15.33
C LYS A 49 -10.89 14.08 15.66
N GLY A 50 -11.49 14.90 14.79
CA GLY A 50 -12.87 15.39 14.92
C GLY A 50 -13.03 16.69 15.72
N ARG A 51 -11.96 17.23 16.31
CA ARG A 51 -11.98 18.49 17.07
C ARG A 51 -11.46 19.65 16.20
N SER A 52 -12.15 20.80 16.23
CA SER A 52 -11.61 22.04 15.65
C SER A 52 -10.42 22.53 16.46
N ASP A 53 -9.37 22.95 15.77
CA ASP A 53 -8.24 23.69 16.32
C ASP A 53 -7.85 24.84 15.39
N TRP A 54 -7.59 26.03 15.95
CA TRP A 54 -7.29 27.22 15.16
C TRP A 54 -5.81 27.57 15.25
N SER A 55 -5.19 27.80 14.10
CA SER A 55 -3.84 28.36 14.04
C SER A 55 -3.80 29.78 14.59
N LYS A 56 -2.57 30.24 14.90
CA LYS A 56 -2.31 31.68 14.98
C LYS A 56 -2.48 32.31 13.60
N LYS A 57 -2.68 33.62 13.56
CA LYS A 57 -2.61 34.38 12.30
C LYS A 57 -1.15 34.50 11.89
N HIS A 58 -0.87 34.22 10.62
CA HIS A 58 0.46 34.33 10.04
C HIS A 58 0.50 35.55 9.12
N GLY A 59 1.09 36.65 9.64
CA GLY A 59 1.05 38.00 9.08
C GLY A 59 0.39 38.99 10.04
N GLU A 60 0.93 40.20 10.17
CA GLU A 60 0.42 41.23 11.10
C GLU A 60 -0.65 42.14 10.48
N SER A 61 -0.61 42.33 9.16
CA SER A 61 -1.55 43.23 8.48
C SER A 61 -2.93 42.59 8.33
N GLU A 62 -3.98 43.32 8.71
CA GLU A 62 -5.40 42.92 8.57
C GLU A 62 -6.20 43.93 7.73
N SER A 63 -5.51 44.77 6.95
CA SER A 63 -6.14 45.84 6.16
C SER A 63 -6.83 45.36 4.89
N GLY A 64 -6.49 44.16 4.43
CA GLY A 64 -7.03 43.54 3.22
C GLY A 64 -8.46 43.02 3.36
N MET A 65 -9.04 42.63 2.22
CA MET A 65 -10.36 41.99 2.18
C MET A 65 -10.29 40.58 2.77
N ILE A 66 -11.28 40.24 3.60
CA ILE A 66 -11.40 38.92 4.23
C ILE A 66 -12.05 37.95 3.24
N ASN A 67 -11.32 36.89 2.91
CA ASN A 67 -11.81 35.78 2.11
C ASN A 67 -11.87 34.51 2.95
N THR A 68 -13.05 33.90 3.06
CA THR A 68 -13.24 32.65 3.80
C THR A 68 -13.38 31.48 2.83
N VAL A 69 -12.44 30.54 2.89
CA VAL A 69 -12.50 29.26 2.20
C VAL A 69 -13.05 28.23 3.17
N LYS A 70 -14.34 27.93 3.09
CA LYS A 70 -15.01 26.94 3.95
C LYS A 70 -15.25 25.64 3.19
N LEU A 71 -14.61 24.56 3.65
CA LEU A 71 -14.75 23.24 3.03
C LEU A 71 -16.01 22.54 3.53
N ASP A 72 -16.65 21.77 2.65
CA ASP A 72 -17.77 20.88 2.99
C ASP A 72 -17.27 19.63 3.73
N TYR A 73 -16.92 19.81 5.01
CA TYR A 73 -16.40 18.74 5.87
C TYR A 73 -17.47 17.66 6.16
N PRO A 74 -17.11 16.35 6.12
CA PRO A 74 -15.76 15.80 5.89
C PRO A 74 -15.45 15.45 4.42
N GLY A 75 -16.35 15.72 3.47
CA GLY A 75 -16.25 15.24 2.09
C GLY A 75 -15.40 16.11 1.14
N GLU A 76 -15.08 17.35 1.54
CA GLU A 76 -14.19 18.25 0.82
C GLU A 76 -12.89 18.46 1.60
N TYR A 77 -11.75 18.28 0.93
CA TYR A 77 -10.41 18.45 1.50
C TYR A 77 -9.49 19.15 0.50
N LEU A 78 -8.49 19.86 1.02
CA LEU A 78 -7.48 20.53 0.18
C LEU A 78 -6.51 19.51 -0.43
N ARG A 79 -6.21 19.67 -1.72
CA ARG A 79 -5.24 18.83 -2.43
C ARG A 79 -3.99 19.61 -2.86
N SER A 80 -4.13 20.90 -3.13
CA SER A 80 -3.09 21.70 -3.76
C SER A 80 -3.32 23.18 -3.49
N ILE A 81 -2.23 23.94 -3.57
CA ILE A 81 -2.25 25.40 -3.61
C ILE A 81 -1.31 25.81 -4.73
N THR A 82 -1.74 26.80 -5.48
CA THR A 82 -0.91 27.55 -6.42
C THR A 82 -0.89 29.00 -6.01
N GLY A 83 0.13 29.73 -6.42
CA GLY A 83 0.22 31.15 -6.09
C GLY A 83 1.37 31.83 -6.81
N HIS A 84 1.56 33.11 -6.49
CA HIS A 84 2.69 33.89 -6.97
C HIS A 84 3.38 34.60 -5.81
N TYR A 85 4.70 34.76 -5.90
CA TYR A 85 5.46 35.59 -4.98
C TYR A 85 6.38 36.53 -5.76
N SER A 86 6.61 37.72 -5.19
CA SER A 86 7.45 38.75 -5.80
C SER A 86 8.11 39.61 -4.73
N THR A 87 9.08 40.42 -5.13
CA THR A 87 9.77 41.35 -4.24
C THR A 87 8.95 42.64 -4.09
N LYS A 88 8.64 43.03 -2.86
CA LYS A 88 8.02 44.31 -2.51
C LYS A 88 8.78 44.94 -1.35
N ASN A 89 9.29 46.16 -1.56
CA ASN A 89 10.09 46.90 -0.58
C ASN A 89 11.31 46.11 -0.04
N GLN A 90 12.01 45.38 -0.91
CA GLN A 90 13.16 44.52 -0.60
C GLN A 90 12.84 43.16 0.05
N ASP A 91 11.60 42.90 0.45
CA ASP A 91 11.17 41.61 0.98
C ASP A 91 10.46 40.77 -0.11
N ILE A 92 10.69 39.46 -0.14
CA ILE A 92 9.90 38.56 -0.98
C ILE A 92 8.62 38.19 -0.23
N ILE A 93 7.48 38.44 -0.88
CA ILE A 93 6.14 38.32 -0.29
C ILE A 93 5.27 37.45 -1.20
N VAL A 94 4.34 36.70 -0.62
CA VAL A 94 3.31 35.96 -1.36
C VAL A 94 2.26 36.95 -1.85
N PHE A 95 2.15 37.11 -3.17
CA PHE A 95 1.23 38.05 -3.80
C PHE A 95 -0.15 37.45 -4.05
N SER A 96 -0.24 36.15 -4.33
CA SER A 96 -1.51 35.47 -4.51
C SER A 96 -1.54 34.02 -4.07
N LEU A 97 -2.75 33.54 -3.73
CA LEU A 97 -3.07 32.15 -3.45
C LEU A 97 -4.34 31.72 -4.15
N THR A 98 -4.28 30.58 -4.83
CA THR A 98 -5.41 29.84 -5.37
C THR A 98 -5.46 28.48 -4.67
N ILE A 99 -6.55 28.22 -3.98
CA ILE A 99 -6.72 27.04 -3.14
C ILE A 99 -7.50 25.99 -3.92
N GLU A 100 -6.97 24.78 -4.01
CA GLU A 100 -7.55 23.70 -4.81
C GLU A 100 -7.99 22.55 -3.89
N SER A 101 -9.29 22.22 -3.92
CA SER A 101 -9.86 21.06 -3.23
C SER A 101 -10.13 19.90 -4.18
N ASN A 102 -10.54 18.75 -3.65
CA ASN A 102 -11.04 17.64 -4.45
C ASN A 102 -12.36 17.93 -5.20
N ARG A 103 -13.05 19.03 -4.89
CA ARG A 103 -14.36 19.36 -5.47
C ARG A 103 -14.34 20.62 -6.33
N ARG A 104 -13.56 21.63 -5.94
CA ARG A 104 -13.57 22.97 -6.55
C ARG A 104 -12.30 23.73 -6.25
N THR A 105 -12.17 24.88 -6.90
CA THR A 105 -11.06 25.82 -6.73
C THR A 105 -11.59 27.14 -6.12
N TYR A 106 -10.80 27.75 -5.24
CA TYR A 106 -11.09 29.03 -4.60
C TYR A 106 -9.98 30.04 -4.91
N GLY A 107 -10.35 31.31 -5.08
CA GLY A 107 -9.43 32.36 -5.48
C GLY A 107 -9.34 32.52 -7.01
N PRO A 108 -8.24 33.12 -7.53
CA PRO A 108 -7.08 33.62 -6.79
C PRO A 108 -7.45 34.73 -5.80
N PHE A 109 -6.79 34.75 -4.65
CA PHE A 109 -6.81 35.84 -3.69
C PHE A 109 -5.50 36.62 -3.83
N GLY A 110 -5.57 37.95 -3.88
CA GLY A 110 -4.39 38.79 -4.16
C GLY A 110 -4.14 39.00 -5.66
N THR A 111 -2.92 39.38 -6.04
CA THR A 111 -2.54 39.64 -7.44
C THR A 111 -1.58 38.56 -7.95
N GLU A 112 -1.76 38.06 -9.16
CA GLU A 112 -0.86 37.08 -9.78
C GLU A 112 0.38 37.78 -10.39
N GLU A 113 1.24 38.32 -9.52
CA GLU A 113 2.45 39.05 -9.88
C GLU A 113 3.71 38.30 -9.41
N GLY A 114 4.73 38.24 -10.27
CA GLY A 114 6.02 37.62 -9.97
C GLY A 114 6.12 36.15 -10.38
N ASP A 115 6.94 35.39 -9.65
CA ASP A 115 7.19 33.98 -9.92
C ASP A 115 6.01 33.12 -9.44
N CYS A 116 5.52 32.24 -10.32
CA CYS A 116 4.47 31.29 -9.97
C CYS A 116 5.07 30.10 -9.22
N PHE A 117 4.36 29.65 -8.17
CA PHE A 117 4.59 28.38 -7.54
C PHE A 117 3.33 27.51 -7.56
N LYS A 118 3.57 26.22 -7.54
CA LYS A 118 2.55 25.20 -7.42
C LYS A 118 3.10 24.08 -6.57
N PHE A 119 2.34 23.66 -5.57
CA PHE A 119 2.66 22.41 -4.88
C PHE A 119 2.61 21.24 -5.87
N PRO A 120 3.55 20.29 -5.78
CA PRO A 120 3.68 19.22 -6.77
C PRO A 120 2.35 18.47 -6.94
N PRO A 121 1.95 18.14 -8.18
CA PRO A 121 0.73 17.37 -8.42
C PRO A 121 0.90 16.01 -7.76
N THR A 122 0.23 15.84 -6.63
CA THR A 122 0.26 14.59 -5.90
C THR A 122 -1.11 13.95 -6.06
N THR A 123 -1.24 13.12 -7.09
CA THR A 123 -2.41 12.24 -7.24
C THR A 123 -2.55 11.44 -5.95
N GLY A 124 -3.69 11.60 -5.28
CA GLY A 124 -3.98 10.88 -4.04
C GLY A 124 -3.32 11.45 -2.77
N ASN A 125 -3.07 12.76 -2.64
CA ASN A 125 -2.68 13.40 -1.36
C ASN A 125 -3.61 14.58 -0.96
N LYS A 126 -3.81 14.77 0.35
CA LYS A 126 -4.50 15.91 0.99
C LYS A 126 -3.51 16.73 1.78
N ILE A 127 -3.79 18.02 1.90
CA ILE A 127 -3.04 18.91 2.80
C ILE A 127 -3.55 18.74 4.23
N ILE A 128 -2.62 18.58 5.17
CA ILE A 128 -2.89 18.29 6.59
C ILE A 128 -2.25 19.29 7.55
N GLY A 129 -1.56 20.31 7.04
CA GLY A 129 -0.87 21.31 7.84
C GLY A 129 -0.12 22.28 6.94
N PHE A 130 0.22 23.45 7.50
CA PHE A 130 1.01 24.47 6.82
C PHE A 130 2.21 24.90 7.66
N HIS A 131 3.25 25.33 6.97
CA HIS A 131 4.43 25.95 7.54
C HIS A 131 4.90 27.08 6.62
N GLY A 132 5.76 27.99 7.08
CA GLY A 132 6.22 29.11 6.26
C GLY A 132 6.90 30.19 7.06
N SER A 133 6.90 31.40 6.51
CA SER A 133 7.39 32.60 7.21
C SER A 133 6.47 33.79 7.01
N SER A 134 6.40 34.65 8.03
CA SER A 134 5.60 35.87 7.99
C SER A 134 6.23 36.96 8.85
N GLY A 135 6.19 38.19 8.35
CA GLY A 135 6.40 39.42 9.11
C GLY A 135 5.13 40.25 9.06
N TYR A 136 5.23 41.46 8.51
CA TYR A 136 4.05 42.31 8.29
C TYR A 136 3.05 41.68 7.29
N TYR A 137 3.57 40.96 6.28
CA TYR A 137 2.80 40.18 5.31
C TYR A 137 3.20 38.70 5.35
N LEU A 138 2.52 37.84 4.58
CA LEU A 138 2.93 36.46 4.37
C LEU A 138 4.15 36.41 3.43
N ASN A 139 5.31 36.01 3.95
CA ASN A 139 6.55 35.97 3.17
C ASN A 139 6.69 34.66 2.39
N SER A 140 6.36 33.53 3.01
CA SER A 140 6.40 32.22 2.33
C SER A 140 5.37 31.24 2.89
N ILE A 141 5.00 30.25 2.06
CA ILE A 141 4.07 29.19 2.44
C ILE A 141 4.52 27.82 1.91
N GLY A 142 4.48 26.84 2.78
CA GLY A 142 4.71 25.43 2.55
C GLY A 142 3.59 24.62 3.19
N ALA A 143 3.50 23.35 2.81
CA ALA A 143 2.41 22.48 3.23
C ALA A 143 2.89 21.07 3.54
N TYR A 144 2.19 20.44 4.48
CA TYR A 144 2.30 19.01 4.76
C TYR A 144 1.20 18.24 4.03
N PHE A 145 1.60 17.16 3.37
CA PHE A 145 0.78 16.32 2.53
C PHE A 145 0.67 14.93 3.12
N GLN A 146 -0.55 14.45 3.31
CA GLN A 146 -0.83 13.05 3.62
C GLN A 146 -1.43 12.37 2.39
N PRO A 147 -0.98 11.17 2.00
CA PRO A 147 -1.72 10.36 1.04
C PRO A 147 -3.18 10.16 1.45
N ILE A 148 -4.09 10.60 0.59
CA ILE A 148 -5.49 10.19 0.58
C ILE A 148 -5.49 8.79 -0.02
N LEU A 149 -5.43 7.80 0.86
CA LEU A 149 -5.93 6.49 0.50
C LEU A 149 -7.46 6.65 0.46
N ASP A 150 -8.01 7.06 -0.69
CA ASP A 150 -9.46 7.15 -0.84
C ASP A 150 -10.00 5.71 -0.87
N PRO A 151 -10.76 5.25 0.14
CA PRO A 151 -11.39 3.92 0.12
C PRO A 151 -12.41 3.76 -1.03
N SER A 152 -12.74 4.85 -1.73
CA SER A 152 -13.71 4.92 -2.81
C SER A 152 -13.10 5.06 -4.21
N GLU A 153 -11.78 5.28 -4.36
CA GLU A 153 -11.12 5.15 -5.65
C GLU A 153 -10.84 3.67 -5.95
N LEU A 154 -11.61 3.14 -6.89
CA LEU A 154 -11.46 1.79 -7.41
C LEU A 154 -10.16 1.67 -8.20
N ILE A 155 -9.28 0.77 -7.78
CA ILE A 155 -8.09 0.43 -8.55
C ILE A 155 -8.53 -0.51 -9.66
N THR A 156 -8.28 -0.14 -10.92
CA THR A 156 -8.52 -1.02 -12.08
C THR A 156 -7.19 -1.46 -12.65
N THR A 157 -7.05 -2.76 -12.92
CA THR A 157 -5.83 -3.31 -13.54
C THR A 157 -5.99 -3.36 -15.05
N GLU A 158 -4.94 -3.05 -15.82
CA GLU A 158 -4.93 -3.40 -17.23
C GLU A 158 -5.05 -4.93 -17.41
N PRO A 159 -5.85 -5.43 -18.37
CA PRO A 159 -6.06 -6.86 -18.52
C PRO A 159 -4.81 -7.56 -19.06
N PHE A 160 -4.38 -8.62 -18.36
CA PHE A 160 -3.25 -9.46 -18.74
C PHE A 160 -3.68 -10.52 -19.74
N GLY A 161 -2.96 -10.61 -20.86
CA GLY A 161 -3.23 -11.55 -21.95
C GLY A 161 -3.15 -10.88 -23.32
N GLY A 162 -3.89 -11.42 -24.29
CA GLY A 162 -3.93 -10.97 -25.68
C GLY A 162 -5.11 -10.07 -26.03
N ARG A 163 -5.16 -9.67 -27.30
CA ARG A 163 -6.21 -8.81 -27.88
C ARG A 163 -7.30 -9.58 -28.63
N GLY A 164 -7.26 -10.91 -28.60
CA GLY A 164 -8.27 -11.77 -29.22
C GLY A 164 -9.63 -11.72 -28.50
N GLY A 165 -10.62 -12.44 -29.01
CA GLY A 165 -11.95 -12.55 -28.41
C GLY A 165 -12.76 -11.24 -28.37
N ASN A 166 -13.91 -11.29 -27.71
CA ASN A 166 -14.79 -10.15 -27.44
C ASN A 166 -14.54 -9.60 -26.04
N GLN A 167 -14.71 -8.29 -25.85
CA GLN A 167 -14.63 -7.67 -24.54
C GLN A 167 -15.77 -8.16 -23.64
N TRP A 168 -15.46 -8.33 -22.36
CA TRP A 168 -16.43 -8.56 -21.31
C TRP A 168 -16.02 -7.78 -20.06
N ASP A 169 -17.03 -7.35 -19.31
CA ASP A 169 -16.89 -6.61 -18.06
C ASP A 169 -18.09 -6.99 -17.19
N ASP A 170 -17.80 -7.61 -16.04
CA ASP A 170 -18.85 -8.01 -15.12
C ASP A 170 -19.37 -6.82 -14.29
N GLY A 171 -18.62 -5.72 -14.23
CA GLY A 171 -18.88 -4.57 -13.36
C GLY A 171 -18.27 -4.71 -11.97
N ILE A 172 -18.69 -3.81 -11.08
CA ILE A 172 -18.19 -3.66 -9.71
C ILE A 172 -19.23 -4.13 -8.70
N TYR A 173 -18.81 -4.96 -7.76
CA TYR A 173 -19.65 -5.55 -6.73
C TYR A 173 -19.11 -5.31 -5.30
N THR A 174 -19.79 -5.85 -4.29
CA THR A 174 -19.36 -5.74 -2.89
C THR A 174 -18.26 -6.77 -2.58
N THR A 175 -18.42 -8.00 -3.07
CA THR A 175 -17.43 -9.09 -2.97
C THR A 175 -17.71 -10.19 -3.98
N ILE A 176 -16.82 -11.16 -4.05
CA ILE A 176 -17.04 -12.44 -4.71
C ILE A 176 -17.42 -13.47 -3.65
N ARG A 177 -18.32 -14.40 -4.00
CA ARG A 177 -18.74 -15.54 -3.19
C ARG A 177 -18.18 -16.86 -3.75
N GLN A 178 -18.21 -17.00 -5.06
CA GLN A 178 -17.83 -18.24 -5.73
C GLN A 178 -17.25 -17.98 -7.12
N LEU A 179 -16.30 -18.82 -7.53
CA LEU A 179 -15.78 -18.88 -8.90
C LEU A 179 -15.95 -20.28 -9.48
N ILE A 180 -16.33 -20.35 -10.75
CA ILE A 180 -16.33 -21.57 -11.55
C ILE A 180 -15.37 -21.36 -12.72
N ILE A 181 -14.30 -22.15 -12.74
CA ILE A 181 -13.27 -22.11 -13.77
C ILE A 181 -13.32 -23.42 -14.55
N PHE A 182 -13.30 -23.33 -15.87
CA PHE A 182 -13.08 -24.47 -16.77
C PHE A 182 -11.70 -24.33 -17.40
N SER A 183 -10.90 -25.39 -17.34
CA SER A 183 -9.55 -25.41 -17.91
C SER A 183 -9.22 -26.73 -18.60
N SER A 184 -8.49 -26.64 -19.70
CA SER A 184 -7.93 -27.78 -20.44
C SER A 184 -6.45 -27.51 -20.78
N ALA A 185 -6.14 -27.20 -22.03
CA ALA A 185 -4.82 -26.72 -22.46
C ALA A 185 -4.64 -25.21 -22.20
N ALA A 186 -5.70 -24.50 -21.83
CA ALA A 186 -5.71 -23.11 -21.39
C ALA A 186 -6.94 -22.89 -20.49
N ILE A 187 -7.20 -21.66 -20.05
CA ILE A 187 -8.46 -21.32 -19.38
C ILE A 187 -9.57 -21.21 -20.42
N ASP A 188 -10.50 -22.17 -20.42
CA ASP A 188 -11.63 -22.24 -21.34
C ASP A 188 -12.75 -21.28 -20.96
N SER A 189 -13.10 -21.18 -19.68
CA SER A 189 -14.05 -20.17 -19.20
C SER A 189 -13.94 -19.84 -17.73
N ILE A 190 -14.47 -18.67 -17.38
CA ILE A 190 -14.73 -18.23 -16.01
C ILE A 190 -16.19 -17.79 -15.87
N GLN A 191 -16.78 -18.10 -14.72
CA GLN A 191 -18.08 -17.59 -14.30
C GLN A 191 -18.06 -17.33 -12.81
N ILE A 192 -18.59 -16.19 -12.37
CA ILE A 192 -18.38 -15.68 -11.01
C ILE A 192 -19.73 -15.38 -10.37
N GLU A 193 -19.85 -15.75 -9.10
CA GLU A 193 -20.95 -15.33 -8.24
C GLU A 193 -20.46 -14.19 -7.37
N TYR A 194 -21.09 -13.03 -7.55
CA TYR A 194 -20.81 -11.82 -6.79
C TYR A 194 -21.87 -11.61 -5.69
N ASP A 195 -21.47 -10.83 -4.71
CA ASP A 195 -22.36 -10.21 -3.72
C ASP A 195 -22.62 -8.75 -4.11
N GLU A 196 -23.89 -8.40 -4.27
CA GLU A 196 -24.33 -7.02 -4.47
C GLU A 196 -25.15 -6.60 -3.24
N LYS A 197 -24.48 -5.98 -2.26
CA LYS A 197 -25.13 -5.49 -1.02
C LYS A 197 -25.89 -6.60 -0.26
N GLY A 198 -25.32 -7.80 -0.21
CA GLY A 198 -25.92 -8.97 0.45
C GLY A 198 -26.71 -9.91 -0.48
N GLU A 199 -27.00 -9.51 -1.72
CA GLU A 199 -27.70 -10.35 -2.70
C GLU A 199 -26.71 -11.11 -3.59
N SER A 200 -27.04 -12.37 -3.94
CA SER A 200 -26.23 -13.20 -4.84
C SER A 200 -26.54 -12.89 -6.30
N LYS A 201 -25.51 -12.64 -7.11
CA LYS A 201 -25.64 -12.38 -8.55
C LYS A 201 -24.58 -13.10 -9.36
N TRP A 202 -25.02 -13.89 -10.32
CA TRP A 202 -24.14 -14.60 -11.24
C TRP A 202 -23.80 -13.74 -12.45
N SER A 203 -22.52 -13.67 -12.82
CA SER A 203 -22.13 -13.13 -14.11
C SER A 203 -22.47 -14.07 -15.27
N ASN A 204 -22.46 -13.48 -16.46
CA ASN A 204 -22.40 -14.26 -17.69
C ASN A 204 -21.11 -15.08 -17.70
N ARG A 205 -21.15 -16.24 -18.34
CA ARG A 205 -19.94 -17.02 -18.55
C ARG A 205 -19.11 -16.39 -19.66
N SER A 206 -17.85 -16.10 -19.36
CA SER A 206 -16.86 -15.68 -20.35
C SER A 206 -16.11 -16.91 -20.84
N GLY A 207 -16.17 -17.22 -22.13
CA GLY A 207 -15.55 -18.40 -22.74
C GLY A 207 -16.45 -19.65 -22.84
N ARG A 208 -15.87 -20.84 -23.08
CA ARG A 208 -16.58 -22.10 -23.37
C ARG A 208 -16.53 -23.10 -22.20
N LYS A 209 -17.56 -23.94 -22.10
CA LYS A 209 -17.64 -25.02 -21.09
C LYS A 209 -16.94 -26.28 -21.58
N ILE A 210 -15.61 -26.23 -21.69
CA ILE A 210 -14.75 -27.33 -22.16
C ILE A 210 -13.69 -27.58 -21.09
N GLY A 211 -13.29 -28.85 -20.90
CA GLY A 211 -12.26 -29.20 -19.93
C GLY A 211 -12.78 -29.46 -18.50
N THR A 212 -11.85 -29.45 -17.55
CA THR A 212 -12.10 -29.78 -16.14
C THR A 212 -12.77 -28.61 -15.44
N LYS A 213 -13.86 -28.88 -14.72
CA LYS A 213 -14.56 -27.89 -13.88
C LYS A 213 -13.92 -27.82 -12.50
N SER A 214 -13.43 -26.64 -12.13
CA SER A 214 -13.02 -26.30 -10.77
C SER A 214 -14.00 -25.30 -10.16
N THR A 215 -14.38 -25.52 -8.91
CA THR A 215 -15.29 -24.63 -8.17
C THR A 215 -14.61 -24.17 -6.90
N ILE A 216 -14.47 -22.85 -6.76
CA ILE A 216 -13.89 -22.19 -5.60
C ILE A 216 -15.04 -21.53 -4.85
N LYS A 217 -15.39 -22.06 -3.67
CA LYS A 217 -16.37 -21.45 -2.77
C LYS A 217 -15.61 -20.76 -1.65
N LEU A 218 -15.76 -19.44 -1.54
CA LEU A 218 -15.15 -18.68 -0.47
C LEU A 218 -16.01 -18.80 0.80
N ASP A 219 -15.37 -18.82 1.96
CA ASP A 219 -16.05 -18.74 3.26
C ASP A 219 -16.61 -17.33 3.52
N TYR A 220 -17.73 -17.01 2.84
CA TYR A 220 -18.39 -15.71 2.93
C TYR A 220 -19.01 -15.48 4.32
N PRO A 221 -18.86 -14.29 4.93
CA PRO A 221 -18.22 -13.09 4.39
C PRO A 221 -16.72 -12.92 4.72
N GLY A 222 -16.13 -13.86 5.47
CA GLY A 222 -14.80 -13.73 6.06
C GLY A 222 -13.62 -14.06 5.14
N GLU A 223 -13.88 -14.67 3.98
CA GLU A 223 -12.89 -14.94 2.94
C GLU A 223 -13.19 -14.11 1.68
N PHE A 224 -12.15 -13.47 1.15
CA PHE A 224 -12.23 -12.62 -0.03
C PHE A 224 -10.96 -12.71 -0.87
N LEU A 225 -11.10 -12.46 -2.17
CA LEU A 225 -9.98 -12.50 -3.10
C LEU A 225 -9.08 -11.27 -2.94
N ILE A 226 -7.77 -11.51 -2.93
CA ILE A 226 -6.75 -10.48 -2.82
C ILE A 226 -5.85 -10.43 -4.06
N SER A 227 -5.65 -11.55 -4.75
CA SER A 227 -4.83 -11.56 -5.96
C SER A 227 -5.20 -12.69 -6.92
N VAL A 228 -4.80 -12.50 -8.17
CA VAL A 228 -4.83 -13.51 -9.22
C VAL A 228 -3.47 -13.53 -9.89
N SER A 229 -2.91 -14.71 -10.07
CA SER A 229 -1.69 -14.91 -10.84
C SER A 229 -1.87 -16.05 -11.84
N GLY A 230 -0.94 -16.19 -12.76
CA GLY A 230 -1.06 -17.22 -13.79
C GLY A 230 -0.01 -17.07 -14.86
N TYR A 231 -0.22 -17.78 -15.95
CA TYR A 231 0.65 -17.77 -17.11
C TYR A 231 -0.14 -17.48 -18.37
N PHE A 232 0.47 -16.79 -19.33
CA PHE A 232 -0.06 -16.66 -20.67
C PHE A 232 0.91 -17.26 -21.70
N PHE A 233 0.33 -17.93 -22.67
CA PHE A 233 1.02 -18.45 -23.84
C PHE A 233 1.33 -17.27 -24.78
N ASN A 234 2.57 -17.07 -25.19
CA ASN A 234 3.09 -15.90 -25.91
C ASN A 234 3.64 -16.28 -27.30
N HIS A 235 2.90 -17.11 -28.04
CA HIS A 235 3.15 -17.40 -29.44
C HIS A 235 2.11 -16.72 -30.37
N HIS A 236 1.50 -17.45 -31.30
CA HIS A 236 0.62 -16.86 -32.33
C HIS A 236 -0.69 -16.28 -31.79
N LEU A 237 -1.17 -16.76 -30.65
CA LEU A 237 -2.35 -16.26 -29.94
C LEU A 237 -2.01 -16.10 -28.47
N LYS A 238 -1.97 -14.86 -27.99
CA LYS A 238 -1.72 -14.58 -26.58
C LYS A 238 -2.98 -14.86 -25.76
N ILE A 239 -2.99 -15.95 -24.99
CA ILE A 239 -4.17 -16.42 -24.22
C ILE A 239 -3.78 -16.74 -22.78
N VAL A 240 -4.73 -16.63 -21.86
CA VAL A 240 -4.53 -17.00 -20.45
C VAL A 240 -4.52 -18.52 -20.34
N GLU A 241 -3.37 -19.07 -20.01
CA GLU A 241 -3.12 -20.51 -19.97
C GLU A 241 -3.46 -21.10 -18.60
N SER A 242 -3.07 -20.39 -17.54
CA SER A 242 -3.45 -20.77 -16.18
C SER A 242 -3.85 -19.61 -15.29
N LEU A 243 -4.58 -19.97 -14.22
CA LEU A 243 -4.96 -19.07 -13.14
C LEU A 243 -4.70 -19.74 -11.79
N THR A 244 -4.14 -18.97 -10.87
CA THR A 244 -4.01 -19.24 -9.45
C THR A 244 -4.72 -18.11 -8.72
N ILE A 245 -5.71 -18.46 -7.91
CA ILE A 245 -6.56 -17.51 -7.21
C ILE A 245 -6.12 -17.44 -5.76
N GLU A 246 -5.80 -16.25 -5.26
CA GLU A 246 -5.33 -16.02 -3.90
C GLU A 246 -6.40 -15.25 -3.12
N SER A 247 -6.81 -15.80 -1.97
CA SER A 247 -7.66 -15.14 -0.98
C SER A 247 -6.84 -14.72 0.23
N ASN A 248 -7.46 -13.97 1.15
CA ASN A 248 -6.88 -13.67 2.46
C ASN A 248 -6.69 -14.90 3.36
N ARG A 249 -7.11 -16.10 2.94
CA ARG A 249 -7.03 -17.33 3.74
C ARG A 249 -6.33 -18.48 3.03
N SER A 250 -6.44 -18.56 1.71
CA SER A 250 -6.08 -19.74 0.94
C SER A 250 -5.57 -19.38 -0.45
N THR A 251 -4.84 -20.33 -1.05
CA THR A 251 -4.49 -20.28 -2.48
C THR A 251 -5.18 -21.44 -3.19
N TYR A 252 -5.81 -21.15 -4.33
CA TYR A 252 -6.54 -22.11 -5.15
C TYR A 252 -5.93 -22.21 -6.55
N GLY A 253 -5.79 -23.45 -7.03
CA GLY A 253 -5.13 -23.75 -8.30
C GLY A 253 -3.70 -24.24 -8.09
N PRO A 254 -2.83 -24.14 -9.10
CA PRO A 254 -3.10 -23.56 -10.42
C PRO A 254 -4.14 -24.36 -11.22
N PHE A 255 -4.93 -23.67 -12.03
CA PHE A 255 -5.83 -24.26 -13.02
C PHE A 255 -5.22 -24.06 -14.40
N GLY A 256 -4.98 -25.14 -15.13
CA GLY A 256 -4.31 -25.11 -16.44
C GLY A 256 -2.77 -25.20 -16.36
N PRO A 257 -2.07 -25.25 -17.52
CA PRO A 257 -0.61 -25.35 -17.60
C PRO A 257 0.12 -24.09 -17.11
N GLN A 258 1.32 -24.24 -16.56
CA GLN A 258 2.13 -23.16 -15.99
C GLN A 258 3.40 -22.90 -16.81
N ASP A 259 3.24 -22.67 -18.11
CA ASP A 259 4.37 -22.52 -19.02
C ASP A 259 4.55 -21.06 -19.46
N GLU A 260 5.77 -20.71 -19.88
CA GLU A 260 6.12 -19.42 -20.50
C GLU A 260 6.11 -18.18 -19.60
N THR A 261 5.08 -17.32 -19.69
CA THR A 261 5.15 -15.95 -19.15
C THR A 261 4.20 -15.73 -17.99
N TYR A 262 4.77 -15.52 -16.81
CA TYR A 262 4.05 -15.27 -15.57
C TYR A 262 3.41 -13.88 -15.54
N PHE A 263 2.22 -13.79 -14.94
CA PHE A 263 1.57 -12.55 -14.53
C PHE A 263 0.97 -12.66 -13.14
N LYS A 264 0.83 -11.52 -12.47
CA LYS A 264 0.11 -11.38 -11.20
C LYS A 264 -0.53 -10.00 -11.11
N PHE A 265 -1.74 -9.93 -10.56
CA PHE A 265 -2.39 -8.68 -10.19
C PHE A 265 -3.23 -8.83 -8.90
N PRO A 266 -3.37 -7.75 -8.10
CA PRO A 266 -2.58 -6.52 -8.20
C PRO A 266 -1.09 -6.77 -7.93
N SER A 267 -0.23 -5.96 -8.56
CA SER A 267 1.22 -6.03 -8.35
C SER A 267 1.65 -5.38 -7.02
N THR A 268 0.83 -4.48 -6.45
CA THR A 268 1.23 -3.60 -5.33
C THR A 268 0.08 -3.08 -4.44
N SER A 269 -1.08 -3.74 -4.32
CA SER A 269 -2.16 -3.23 -3.44
C SER A 269 -2.77 -4.25 -2.47
N SER A 270 -2.97 -3.80 -1.22
CA SER A 270 -3.76 -4.44 -0.16
C SER A 270 -5.25 -4.14 -0.37
N GLY A 271 -5.84 -4.81 -1.36
CA GLY A 271 -7.24 -4.60 -1.73
C GLY A 271 -7.99 -5.90 -1.95
N LYS A 272 -9.30 -5.79 -1.93
CA LYS A 272 -10.25 -6.85 -2.24
C LYS A 272 -10.59 -6.78 -3.72
N ILE A 273 -10.47 -7.90 -4.42
CA ILE A 273 -11.02 -8.00 -5.78
C ILE A 273 -12.55 -8.05 -5.68
N ILE A 274 -13.20 -7.15 -6.40
CA ILE A 274 -14.65 -6.90 -6.35
C ILE A 274 -15.32 -6.98 -7.73
N GLY A 275 -14.56 -7.30 -8.77
CA GLY A 275 -15.07 -7.41 -10.14
C GLY A 275 -13.96 -7.83 -11.09
N PHE A 276 -14.34 -8.38 -12.23
CA PHE A 276 -13.42 -8.78 -13.29
C PHE A 276 -13.86 -8.25 -14.64
N HIS A 277 -12.89 -7.98 -15.49
CA HIS A 277 -13.07 -7.59 -16.88
C HIS A 277 -11.99 -8.23 -17.75
N GLY A 278 -12.18 -8.24 -19.07
CA GLY A 278 -11.19 -8.84 -19.96
C GLY A 278 -11.70 -9.09 -21.36
N ARG A 279 -11.13 -10.12 -22.00
CA ARG A 279 -11.54 -10.57 -23.33
C ARG A 279 -11.70 -12.08 -23.36
N SER A 280 -12.70 -12.57 -24.08
CA SER A 280 -12.91 -14.01 -24.24
C SER A 280 -13.51 -14.37 -25.59
N GLY A 281 -13.12 -15.53 -26.10
CA GLY A 281 -13.66 -16.13 -27.31
C GLY A 281 -13.77 -17.63 -27.13
N ARG A 282 -12.86 -18.38 -27.74
CA ARG A 282 -12.73 -19.83 -27.50
C ARG A 282 -12.19 -20.11 -26.09
N TYR A 283 -11.25 -19.28 -25.63
CA TYR A 283 -10.58 -19.30 -24.34
C TYR A 283 -10.73 -17.92 -23.67
N ILE A 284 -10.20 -17.76 -22.46
CA ILE A 284 -9.94 -16.44 -21.89
C ILE A 284 -8.70 -15.85 -22.56
N ASP A 285 -8.91 -14.82 -23.38
CA ASP A 285 -7.84 -14.13 -24.09
C ASP A 285 -7.09 -13.17 -23.16
N SER A 286 -7.80 -12.46 -22.29
CA SER A 286 -7.20 -11.61 -21.26
C SER A 286 -8.10 -11.42 -20.04
N ILE A 287 -7.50 -11.09 -18.90
CA ILE A 287 -8.21 -10.89 -17.62
C ILE A 287 -7.56 -9.77 -16.80
N GLY A 288 -8.41 -8.90 -16.25
CA GLY A 288 -8.09 -7.85 -15.29
C GLY A 288 -9.19 -7.78 -14.22
N ALA A 289 -8.99 -6.95 -13.20
CA ALA A 289 -9.86 -6.83 -12.05
C ALA A 289 -10.08 -5.39 -11.59
N TYR A 290 -11.24 -5.20 -10.97
CA TYR A 290 -11.55 -4.06 -10.10
C TYR A 290 -11.20 -4.42 -8.66
N ILE A 291 -10.46 -3.54 -8.01
CA ILE A 291 -9.93 -3.74 -6.67
C ILE A 291 -10.39 -2.59 -5.79
N LYS A 292 -11.06 -2.94 -4.70
CA LYS A 292 -11.40 -2.02 -3.62
C LYS A 292 -10.30 -2.10 -2.56
N PRO A 293 -9.60 -1.01 -2.24
CA PRO A 293 -8.69 -0.98 -1.09
C PRO A 293 -9.42 -1.45 0.17
N ILE A 294 -8.84 -2.39 0.91
CA ILE A 294 -9.37 -2.77 2.23
C ILE A 294 -8.67 -1.86 3.22
N LEU A 295 -9.33 -0.75 3.52
CA LEU A 295 -8.97 0.09 4.64
C LEU A 295 -9.86 -0.33 5.79
N ASP A 296 -9.38 -1.26 6.62
CA ASP A 296 -9.91 -1.34 7.97
C ASP A 296 -9.23 -0.21 8.77
N PRO A 297 -9.97 0.76 9.35
CA PRO A 297 -9.39 1.95 9.99
C PRO A 297 -8.48 1.69 11.22
N GLY A 298 -8.11 0.44 11.49
CA GLY A 298 -7.32 0.00 12.64
C GLY A 298 -6.07 -0.82 12.33
N GLU A 299 -5.86 -1.32 11.11
CA GLU A 299 -4.69 -2.19 10.80
C GLU A 299 -3.67 -1.46 9.92
N THR A 300 -2.59 -1.00 10.55
CA THR A 300 -1.41 -0.40 9.90
C THR A 300 -0.44 -1.45 9.35
N THR A 301 -0.84 -2.71 9.25
CA THR A 301 0.06 -3.85 9.04
C THR A 301 -0.48 -4.82 7.99
N CYS A 302 0.31 -5.12 6.97
CA CYS A 302 0.01 -6.19 6.02
C CYS A 302 0.54 -7.52 6.55
N HIS A 303 -0.29 -8.57 6.55
CA HIS A 303 0.10 -9.93 6.98
C HIS A 303 0.36 -10.82 5.76
N ILE A 304 1.49 -11.53 5.76
CA ILE A 304 1.84 -12.54 4.76
C ILE A 304 1.74 -13.93 5.37
N SER A 305 0.81 -14.74 4.87
CA SER A 305 0.65 -16.14 5.28
C SER A 305 1.97 -16.93 5.19
N PRO A 306 2.20 -17.88 6.10
CA PRO A 306 3.50 -18.53 6.22
C PRO A 306 3.79 -19.47 5.05
N PHE A 307 5.02 -19.42 4.54
CA PHE A 307 5.55 -20.34 3.54
C PHE A 307 6.20 -21.53 4.25
N GLY A 308 5.77 -22.75 3.93
CA GLY A 308 6.35 -23.97 4.47
C GLY A 308 5.33 -25.11 4.61
N GLY A 309 5.64 -26.05 5.50
CA GLY A 309 4.78 -27.18 5.82
C GLY A 309 3.75 -26.86 6.91
N VAL A 310 2.76 -27.76 7.03
CA VAL A 310 1.73 -27.73 8.08
C VAL A 310 2.17 -28.42 9.39
N GLY A 311 3.42 -28.87 9.46
CA GLY A 311 4.03 -29.50 10.63
C GLY A 311 4.21 -28.53 11.80
N GLY A 312 4.61 -29.06 12.94
CA GLY A 312 4.89 -28.27 14.16
C GLY A 312 3.69 -27.55 14.78
N SER A 313 3.98 -26.77 15.81
CA SER A 313 3.03 -25.87 16.49
C SER A 313 3.10 -24.48 15.87
N SER A 314 1.96 -23.78 15.80
CA SER A 314 1.93 -22.39 15.35
C SER A 314 2.53 -21.45 16.38
N TRP A 315 3.24 -20.42 15.92
CA TRP A 315 3.77 -19.33 16.72
C TRP A 315 3.56 -18.00 16.01
N ASP A 316 3.47 -16.92 16.79
CA ASP A 316 3.27 -15.56 16.30
C ASP A 316 3.88 -14.58 17.31
N ASP A 317 4.89 -13.83 16.89
CA ASP A 317 5.54 -12.82 17.74
C ASP A 317 4.71 -11.52 17.83
N GLY A 318 3.75 -11.34 16.92
CA GLY A 318 2.96 -10.13 16.79
C GLY A 318 3.66 -9.02 15.99
N VAL A 319 3.24 -7.79 16.25
CA VAL A 319 3.66 -6.59 15.51
C VAL A 319 4.52 -5.69 16.39
N HIS A 320 5.69 -5.32 15.87
CA HIS A 320 6.67 -4.46 16.55
C HIS A 320 6.97 -3.20 15.73
N SER A 321 7.86 -2.33 16.23
CA SER A 321 8.27 -1.10 15.52
C SER A 321 9.31 -1.37 14.43
N THR A 322 10.27 -2.26 14.68
CA THR A 322 11.24 -2.77 13.70
C THR A 322 11.98 -3.99 14.29
N ILE A 323 12.87 -4.59 13.51
CA ILE A 323 13.79 -5.65 13.95
C ILE A 323 15.17 -5.03 14.21
N ARG A 324 15.86 -5.50 15.25
CA ARG A 324 17.24 -5.12 15.60
C ARG A 324 18.23 -6.22 15.28
N LYS A 325 17.88 -7.48 15.57
CA LYS A 325 18.77 -8.63 15.41
C LYS A 325 17.97 -9.90 15.08
N LEU A 326 18.59 -10.81 14.32
CA LEU A 326 18.11 -12.19 14.17
C LEU A 326 19.20 -13.17 14.56
N ILE A 327 18.80 -14.24 15.24
CA ILE A 327 19.63 -15.42 15.49
C ILE A 327 18.98 -16.57 14.73
N ILE A 328 19.76 -17.24 13.87
CA ILE A 328 19.28 -18.33 13.02
C ILE A 328 20.19 -19.53 13.24
N PHE A 329 19.61 -20.64 13.70
CA PHE A 329 20.33 -21.90 13.81
C PHE A 329 20.12 -22.73 12.56
N THR A 330 21.22 -23.18 11.96
CA THR A 330 21.20 -23.95 10.70
C THR A 330 21.91 -25.28 10.87
N SER A 331 21.26 -26.35 10.44
CA SER A 331 21.88 -27.66 10.23
C SER A 331 21.80 -28.00 8.73
N GLU A 332 21.18 -29.11 8.36
CA GLU A 332 20.81 -29.41 6.96
C GLU A 332 19.69 -28.49 6.46
N VAL A 333 18.84 -28.03 7.39
CA VAL A 333 17.71 -27.10 7.19
C VAL A 333 17.77 -25.99 8.26
N ILE A 334 16.80 -25.06 8.25
CA ILE A 334 16.65 -24.09 9.34
C ILE A 334 16.13 -24.80 10.59
N SER A 335 16.99 -24.92 11.61
CA SER A 335 16.65 -25.55 12.89
C SER A 335 15.79 -24.61 13.76
N SER A 336 16.13 -23.32 13.83
CA SER A 336 15.33 -22.32 14.54
C SER A 336 15.63 -20.89 14.13
N ILE A 337 14.72 -19.99 14.51
CA ILE A 337 14.91 -18.54 14.44
C ILE A 337 14.50 -17.88 15.76
N GLN A 338 15.25 -16.86 16.18
CA GLN A 338 14.91 -16.00 17.30
C GLN A 338 15.18 -14.54 16.91
N ILE A 339 14.27 -13.63 17.27
CA ILE A 339 14.30 -12.25 16.78
C ILE A 339 14.35 -11.27 17.96
N GLU A 340 15.20 -10.26 17.84
CA GLU A 340 15.20 -9.08 18.72
C GLU A 340 14.42 -7.97 18.02
N TYR A 341 13.26 -7.63 18.57
CA TYR A 341 12.41 -6.55 18.08
C TYR A 341 12.68 -5.24 18.83
N ASP A 342 12.33 -4.14 18.19
CA ASP A 342 12.18 -2.83 18.81
C ASP A 342 10.69 -2.52 19.03
N ASP A 343 10.34 -2.16 20.26
CA ASP A 343 9.03 -1.63 20.61
C ASP A 343 9.15 -0.20 21.15
N LYS A 344 9.06 0.76 20.22
CA LYS A 344 9.13 2.20 20.53
C LYS A 344 10.43 2.56 21.28
N GLY A 345 11.55 1.99 20.84
CA GLY A 345 12.88 2.21 21.40
C GLY A 345 13.32 1.17 22.45
N GLN A 346 12.45 0.27 22.89
CA GLN A 346 12.79 -0.82 23.82
C GLN A 346 13.11 -2.12 23.07
N SER A 347 14.15 -2.83 23.51
CA SER A 347 14.53 -4.14 22.94
C SER A 347 13.74 -5.26 23.61
N ASN A 348 13.09 -6.11 22.80
CA ASN A 348 12.35 -7.28 23.24
C ASN A 348 12.74 -8.51 22.40
N TRP A 349 13.11 -9.60 23.06
CA TRP A 349 13.43 -10.87 22.40
C TRP A 349 12.19 -11.77 22.32
N SER A 350 11.97 -12.40 21.17
CA SER A 350 11.01 -13.50 21.05
C SER A 350 11.53 -14.80 21.65
N GLU A 351 10.62 -15.77 21.81
CA GLU A 351 11.00 -17.16 22.06
C GLU A 351 11.80 -17.72 20.87
N THR A 352 12.59 -18.77 21.12
CA THR A 352 13.28 -19.47 20.04
C THR A 352 12.28 -20.39 19.34
N HIS A 353 12.01 -20.14 18.05
CA HIS A 353 11.07 -20.92 17.25
C HIS A 353 11.78 -22.08 16.56
N GLY A 354 11.85 -23.22 17.24
CA GLY A 354 12.54 -24.44 16.80
C GLY A 354 13.60 -24.90 17.81
N SER A 355 14.56 -25.73 17.38
CA SER A 355 15.67 -26.18 18.24
C SER A 355 16.99 -25.46 17.94
N GLU A 356 17.76 -25.13 18.98
CA GLU A 356 19.11 -24.52 18.90
C GLU A 356 20.18 -25.53 18.45
N ARG A 357 19.96 -26.21 17.32
CA ARG A 357 20.85 -27.23 16.77
C ARG A 357 21.62 -26.72 15.56
N GLY A 358 22.90 -27.08 15.47
CA GLY A 358 23.77 -26.74 14.35
C GLY A 358 24.49 -25.40 14.54
N THR A 359 24.79 -24.72 13.43
CA THR A 359 25.56 -23.47 13.42
C THR A 359 24.68 -22.29 13.79
N ARG A 360 25.12 -21.50 14.77
CA ARG A 360 24.47 -20.24 15.16
C ARG A 360 24.92 -19.11 14.25
N ASN A 361 23.99 -18.50 13.53
CA ASN A 361 24.22 -17.32 12.70
C ASN A 361 23.55 -16.11 13.35
N THR A 362 24.22 -14.95 13.33
CA THR A 362 23.68 -13.71 13.90
C THR A 362 23.68 -12.61 12.85
N VAL A 363 22.51 -12.02 12.63
CA VAL A 363 22.30 -10.85 11.78
C VAL A 363 22.03 -9.66 12.68
N THR A 364 22.90 -8.66 12.68
CA THR A 364 22.70 -7.40 13.43
C THR A 364 22.48 -6.28 12.43
N LEU A 365 21.35 -5.59 12.54
CA LEU A 365 20.99 -4.48 11.67
C LEU A 365 21.53 -3.17 12.25
N ASP A 366 21.94 -2.23 11.40
CA ASP A 366 22.33 -0.87 11.79
C ASP A 366 21.11 -0.02 12.23
N TYR A 367 20.59 -0.32 13.42
CA TYR A 367 19.44 0.36 14.01
C TYR A 367 19.73 1.86 14.29
N PRO A 368 18.81 2.79 13.95
CA PRO A 368 17.47 2.58 13.37
C PRO A 368 17.45 2.67 11.83
N ASN A 369 18.61 2.78 11.18
CA ASN A 369 18.73 3.13 9.77
C ASN A 369 18.63 1.93 8.81
N GLU A 370 18.70 0.71 9.33
CA GLU A 370 18.60 -0.52 8.57
C GLU A 370 17.40 -1.35 8.99
N PHE A 371 16.63 -1.82 8.02
CA PHE A 371 15.43 -2.62 8.20
C PHE A 371 15.30 -3.65 7.08
N ILE A 372 14.67 -4.79 7.40
CA ILE A 372 14.46 -5.88 6.45
C ILE A 372 13.29 -5.52 5.54
N LEU A 373 13.51 -5.65 4.24
CA LEU A 373 12.51 -5.40 3.20
C LEU A 373 11.89 -6.70 2.68
N LEU A 374 12.68 -7.77 2.63
CA LEU A 374 12.29 -8.98 1.92
C LEU A 374 12.93 -10.22 2.55
N VAL A 375 12.18 -11.31 2.53
CA VAL A 375 12.66 -12.66 2.85
C VAL A 375 12.44 -13.57 1.66
N SER A 376 13.43 -14.39 1.37
CA SER A 376 13.35 -15.47 0.39
C SER A 376 14.09 -16.70 0.90
N GLY A 377 13.88 -17.84 0.27
CA GLY A 377 14.47 -19.09 0.73
C GLY A 377 14.02 -20.29 -0.10
N HIS A 378 14.39 -21.47 0.37
CA HIS A 378 13.96 -22.75 -0.22
C HIS A 378 13.28 -23.61 0.82
N LEU A 379 12.24 -24.34 0.40
CA LEU A 379 11.59 -25.37 1.21
C LEU A 379 12.26 -26.71 0.94
N HIS A 380 12.65 -27.38 2.01
CA HIS A 380 13.19 -28.73 1.98
C HIS A 380 12.04 -29.74 2.16
N VAL A 381 12.06 -30.81 1.36
CA VAL A 381 11.05 -31.87 1.40
C VAL A 381 11.73 -33.20 1.65
N GLU A 382 11.41 -33.83 2.77
CA GLU A 382 11.92 -35.16 3.12
C GLU A 382 10.78 -36.05 3.62
N SER A 383 10.58 -37.20 2.99
CA SER A 383 9.65 -38.26 3.43
C SER A 383 8.26 -37.76 3.88
N SER A 384 7.71 -36.78 3.14
CA SER A 384 6.41 -36.09 3.37
C SER A 384 6.39 -34.90 4.35
N LEU A 385 7.50 -34.57 5.01
CA LEU A 385 7.64 -33.34 5.79
C LEU A 385 8.18 -32.20 4.91
N ILE A 386 7.61 -31.00 5.07
CA ILE A 386 8.04 -29.79 4.38
C ILE A 386 8.51 -28.81 5.46
N VAL A 387 9.77 -28.40 5.41
CA VAL A 387 10.38 -27.44 6.35
C VAL A 387 11.11 -26.34 5.59
N VAL A 388 11.46 -25.27 6.27
CA VAL A 388 12.28 -24.19 5.71
C VAL A 388 13.72 -24.68 5.59
N GLY A 389 14.18 -24.91 4.36
CA GLY A 389 15.53 -25.40 4.06
C GLY A 389 16.59 -24.29 4.07
N SER A 390 16.23 -23.10 3.57
CA SER A 390 17.09 -21.92 3.66
C SER A 390 16.33 -20.60 3.83
N LEU A 391 17.04 -19.59 4.35
CA LEU A 391 16.56 -18.22 4.50
C LEU A 391 17.60 -17.21 4.03
N LYS A 392 17.12 -16.18 3.34
CA LYS A 392 17.88 -15.02 2.89
C LYS A 392 17.06 -13.77 3.19
N PHE A 393 17.71 -12.78 3.79
CA PHE A 393 17.10 -11.51 4.18
C PHE A 393 17.73 -10.38 3.39
N GLU A 394 16.91 -9.55 2.75
CA GLU A 394 17.36 -8.34 2.07
C GLU A 394 16.91 -7.12 2.89
N SER A 395 17.84 -6.24 3.23
CA SER A 395 17.59 -4.98 3.92
C SER A 395 17.71 -3.80 2.94
N ASN A 396 17.38 -2.60 3.40
CA ASN A 396 17.66 -1.38 2.65
C ASN A 396 19.17 -1.04 2.53
N LYS A 397 20.07 -1.78 3.21
CA LYS A 397 21.53 -1.57 3.13
C LYS A 397 22.31 -2.75 2.57
N GLY A 398 21.72 -3.94 2.49
CA GLY A 398 22.44 -5.11 2.06
C GLY A 398 21.63 -6.39 2.09
N THR A 399 22.34 -7.51 2.14
CA THR A 399 21.75 -8.85 2.09
C THR A 399 22.47 -9.75 3.08
N TYR A 400 21.70 -10.59 3.78
CA TYR A 400 22.17 -11.55 4.76
C TYR A 400 21.76 -12.97 4.38
N GLY A 401 22.68 -13.92 4.56
CA GLY A 401 22.52 -15.30 4.15
C GLY A 401 23.08 -15.57 2.73
N PRO A 402 22.68 -16.66 2.07
CA PRO A 402 21.68 -17.62 2.55
C PRO A 402 22.15 -18.37 3.79
N PHE A 403 21.22 -18.66 4.69
CA PHE A 403 21.38 -19.51 5.84
C PHE A 403 20.72 -20.86 5.52
N GLY A 404 21.40 -21.98 5.77
CA GLY A 404 20.90 -23.32 5.42
C GLY A 404 21.17 -23.71 3.96
N THR A 405 20.45 -24.70 3.46
CA THR A 405 20.70 -25.32 2.15
C THR A 405 19.70 -24.83 1.09
N GLU A 406 20.20 -24.20 0.03
CA GLU A 406 19.40 -23.73 -1.12
C GLU A 406 19.03 -24.87 -2.08
N ALA A 407 18.32 -25.89 -1.55
CA ALA A 407 17.82 -27.02 -2.31
C ALA A 407 16.31 -27.20 -2.08
N GLY A 408 15.57 -27.52 -3.15
CA GLY A 408 14.12 -27.72 -3.10
C GLY A 408 13.32 -26.55 -3.69
N ARG A 409 12.10 -26.32 -3.19
CA ARG A 409 11.16 -25.35 -3.79
C ARG A 409 11.47 -23.93 -3.30
N PHE A 410 11.85 -23.05 -4.22
CA PHE A 410 12.05 -21.63 -3.91
C PHE A 410 10.75 -20.96 -3.42
N PHE A 411 10.87 -20.08 -2.45
CA PHE A 411 9.83 -19.14 -2.04
C PHE A 411 10.42 -17.75 -1.83
N LYS A 412 9.58 -16.74 -2.02
CA LYS A 412 9.92 -15.35 -1.78
C LYS A 412 8.67 -14.65 -1.29
N PHE A 413 8.80 -13.88 -0.22
CA PHE A 413 7.70 -13.04 0.25
C PHE A 413 7.33 -12.06 -0.87
N PRO A 414 6.03 -11.79 -1.10
CA PRO A 414 5.59 -10.72 -1.98
C PRO A 414 6.38 -9.44 -1.71
N SER A 415 6.85 -8.78 -2.77
CA SER A 415 7.58 -7.51 -2.63
C SER A 415 6.59 -6.42 -2.23
N ILE A 416 6.36 -6.27 -0.93
CA ILE A 416 5.58 -5.18 -0.36
C ILE A 416 6.52 -3.98 -0.19
N SER A 417 6.12 -2.79 -0.65
CA SER A 417 6.87 -1.56 -0.34
C SER A 417 6.72 -1.29 1.15
N GLY A 418 7.66 -1.79 1.95
CA GLY A 418 7.50 -1.93 3.39
C GLY A 418 8.69 -2.55 4.07
N LYS A 419 8.82 -2.31 5.37
CA LYS A 419 9.75 -3.05 6.23
C LYS A 419 9.00 -4.15 6.96
N ILE A 420 9.70 -5.22 7.27
CA ILE A 420 9.21 -6.29 8.11
C ILE A 420 9.28 -5.86 9.58
N ILE A 421 8.17 -6.07 10.29
CA ILE A 421 7.96 -5.61 11.67
C ILE A 421 7.55 -6.73 12.62
N GLY A 422 7.49 -7.97 12.13
CA GLY A 422 7.09 -9.13 12.94
C GLY A 422 7.13 -10.40 12.10
N PHE A 423 7.32 -11.54 12.76
CA PHE A 423 7.27 -12.86 12.13
C PHE A 423 6.26 -13.76 12.85
N HIS A 424 5.71 -14.70 12.09
CA HIS A 424 4.86 -15.77 12.59
C HIS A 424 5.11 -17.02 11.75
N GLY A 425 4.63 -18.17 12.19
CA GLY A 425 4.87 -19.40 11.45
C GLY A 425 4.50 -20.66 12.20
N ARG A 426 5.23 -21.73 11.90
CA ARG A 426 5.12 -23.01 12.59
C ARG A 426 6.51 -23.58 12.85
N CYS A 427 6.70 -24.22 14.00
CA CYS A 427 7.95 -24.90 14.31
C CYS A 427 7.72 -26.15 15.16
N SER A 428 8.66 -27.07 15.02
CA SER A 428 8.83 -28.29 15.81
C SER A 428 10.28 -28.34 16.28
N ASP A 429 11.00 -29.41 15.96
CA ASP A 429 12.45 -29.45 16.11
C ASP A 429 13.16 -28.57 15.07
N ASN A 430 12.49 -28.28 13.95
CA ASN A 430 12.94 -27.42 12.86
C ASN A 430 11.91 -26.30 12.60
N LEU A 431 12.28 -25.31 11.80
CA LEU A 431 11.35 -24.29 11.33
C LEU A 431 10.49 -24.85 10.19
N ASP A 432 9.22 -25.18 10.47
CA ASP A 432 8.30 -25.79 9.51
C ASP A 432 7.77 -24.77 8.48
N SER A 433 7.44 -23.54 8.92
CA SER A 433 6.99 -22.46 8.04
C SER A 433 7.24 -21.08 8.62
N ILE A 434 7.32 -20.06 7.76
CA ILE A 434 7.54 -18.66 8.15
C ILE A 434 6.74 -17.68 7.30
N GLY A 435 6.06 -16.76 7.98
CA GLY A 435 5.32 -15.62 7.44
C GLY A 435 5.74 -14.34 8.18
N ALA A 436 5.21 -13.19 7.78
CA ALA A 436 5.63 -11.92 8.35
C ALA A 436 4.56 -10.82 8.29
N TYR A 437 4.71 -9.86 9.21
CA TYR A 437 4.00 -8.59 9.21
C TYR A 437 4.85 -7.50 8.59
N PHE A 438 4.22 -6.62 7.81
CA PHE A 438 4.86 -5.52 7.10
C PHE A 438 4.25 -4.18 7.48
N GLU A 439 5.11 -3.20 7.73
CA GLU A 439 4.75 -1.77 7.75
C GLU A 439 5.12 -1.17 6.40
N PRO A 440 4.16 -0.66 5.62
CA PRO A 440 4.45 -0.03 4.35
C PRO A 440 5.41 1.15 4.50
N LEU A 441 6.45 1.20 3.66
CA LEU A 441 7.41 2.29 3.61
C LEU A 441 6.96 3.25 2.50
N PRO A 442 7.02 4.56 2.73
CA PRO A 442 6.68 5.52 1.69
C PRO A 442 7.64 5.35 0.50
N ASN A 443 7.09 5.25 -0.72
CA ASN A 443 7.91 5.34 -1.93
C ASN A 443 8.57 6.74 -2.01
N PRO A 444 9.85 6.83 -2.44
CA PRO A 444 10.60 8.08 -2.52
C PRO A 444 9.82 9.19 -3.26
#